data_AF-A0A7V3L540-F1
#
_entry.id   AF-A0A7V3L540-F1
#
_cell.length_a   1.000
_cell.length_b   1.000
_cell.length_c   1.000
_cell.angle_alpha   90.00
_cell.angle_beta   90.00
_cell.angle_gamma   90.00
#
_symmetry.space_group_name_H-M   'P 1'
#
loop_
_entity.id
_entity.type
_entity.pdbx_description
1 polymer ?
#
loop_
_entity_poly.entity_id
_entity_poly.type
_entity_poly.pdbx_seq_one_letter_code
_entity_poly.pdbx_strand_id
1 'polypeptide(L)'
;CAAVSAQAGVVQPIETKLYDLFPKQQQGENGIYLQYLSPNGFYTDLVCLGDYVFGTLGTPWNLPAIYRSPYYPESLLAHPTAVTQCGADRDPVIRITLDGGYGAVRVTGSAQTASWGDVRYYIYKGAANYSLPIWNAMGGGSFDLLIDYSDGEQLFFATDALGADYNDWANWCAVRFQAVPEPSCFAVIAAGLGAILMRRRR
;
A
#
# COMPACT_ATOMS: atom_id res chain seq x y z
N CYS A 1 -19.61 -0.71 -26.10
CA CYS A 1 -18.82 -0.70 -24.86
C CYS A 1 -17.60 -1.59 -25.05
N ALA A 2 -16.40 -1.02 -25.06
CA ALA A 2 -15.20 -1.82 -24.92
C ALA A 2 -15.15 -2.32 -23.47
N ALA A 3 -15.02 -3.64 -23.27
CA ALA A 3 -14.65 -4.18 -21.98
C ALA A 3 -13.24 -3.68 -21.69
N VAL A 4 -13.11 -2.77 -20.72
CA VAL A 4 -11.82 -2.43 -20.13
C VAL A 4 -11.30 -3.74 -19.56
N SER A 5 -10.17 -4.24 -20.08
CA SER A 5 -9.51 -5.38 -19.46
C SER A 5 -9.25 -5.00 -18.01
N ALA A 6 -9.80 -5.75 -17.06
CA ALA A 6 -9.46 -5.60 -15.65
C ALA A 6 -7.94 -5.70 -15.53
N GLN A 7 -7.27 -4.58 -15.33
CA GLN A 7 -5.87 -4.58 -14.97
C GLN A 7 -5.77 -5.40 -13.69
N ALA A 8 -4.84 -6.36 -13.63
CA ALA A 8 -4.65 -7.17 -12.44
C ALA A 8 -4.25 -6.24 -11.27
N GLY A 9 -5.25 -5.86 -10.47
CA GLY A 9 -5.07 -4.98 -9.31
C GLY A 9 -4.42 -5.72 -8.15
N VAL A 10 -3.99 -4.97 -7.14
CA VAL A 10 -3.34 -5.53 -5.96
C VAL A 10 -4.24 -6.52 -5.19
N VAL A 11 -5.55 -6.25 -5.11
CA VAL A 11 -6.49 -7.10 -4.38
C VAL A 11 -7.00 -8.23 -5.28
N GLN A 12 -6.68 -9.48 -4.91
CA GLN A 12 -7.06 -10.69 -5.65
C GLN A 12 -7.50 -11.81 -4.69
N PRO A 13 -8.23 -12.85 -5.16
CA PRO A 13 -8.63 -13.99 -4.33
C PRO A 13 -7.44 -14.81 -3.83
N ILE A 14 -6.36 -14.84 -4.61
CA ILE A 14 -5.07 -15.39 -4.20
C ILE A 14 -4.23 -14.30 -3.56
N GLU A 15 -3.38 -14.68 -2.60
CA GLU A 15 -2.42 -13.74 -2.01
C GLU A 15 -1.52 -13.14 -3.09
N THR A 16 -1.42 -11.82 -3.11
CA THR A 16 -0.47 -11.07 -3.93
C THR A 16 0.58 -10.42 -3.05
N LYS A 17 1.76 -10.19 -3.62
CA LYS A 17 2.87 -9.51 -2.95
C LYS A 17 2.99 -8.09 -3.49
N LEU A 18 3.04 -7.10 -2.60
CA LEU A 18 3.34 -5.73 -3.00
C LEU A 18 4.67 -5.66 -3.73
N TYR A 19 5.65 -6.45 -3.27
CA TYR A 19 6.95 -6.53 -3.90
C TYR A 19 6.81 -6.89 -5.37
N ASP A 20 6.12 -7.98 -5.74
CA ASP A 20 5.98 -8.46 -7.13
C ASP A 20 5.20 -7.49 -8.02
N LEU A 21 4.22 -6.79 -7.45
CA LEU A 21 3.38 -5.80 -8.15
C LEU A 21 3.98 -4.39 -8.18
N PHE A 22 5.09 -4.15 -7.48
CA PHE A 22 5.72 -2.84 -7.38
C PHE A 22 5.99 -2.23 -8.77
N PRO A 23 5.64 -0.95 -9.00
CA PRO A 23 5.84 -0.28 -10.28
C PRO A 23 7.26 -0.43 -10.82
N LYS A 24 7.39 -0.83 -12.08
CA LYS A 24 8.69 -1.00 -12.71
C LYS A 24 9.23 0.33 -13.22
N GLN A 25 8.45 1.08 -13.99
CA GLN A 25 8.93 2.33 -14.59
C GLN A 25 7.90 3.46 -14.60
N GLN A 26 6.61 3.16 -14.43
CA GLN A 26 5.53 4.13 -14.58
C GLN A 26 4.68 4.21 -13.32
N GLN A 27 4.32 5.44 -12.94
CA GLN A 27 3.35 5.69 -11.87
C GLN A 27 1.99 5.06 -12.22
N GLY A 28 1.32 4.49 -11.22
CA GLY A 28 0.00 3.88 -11.39
C GLY A 28 0.02 2.45 -11.94
N GLU A 29 1.19 1.88 -12.25
CA GLU A 29 1.29 0.44 -12.54
C GLU A 29 0.67 -0.38 -11.42
N ASN A 30 -0.24 -1.29 -11.80
CA ASN A 30 -1.02 -2.13 -10.87
C ASN A 30 -1.84 -1.33 -9.83
N GLY A 31 -2.17 -0.07 -10.14
CA GLY A 31 -2.89 0.83 -9.22
C GLY A 31 -2.02 1.39 -8.10
N ILE A 32 -0.68 1.28 -8.21
CA ILE A 32 0.28 1.72 -7.20
C ILE A 32 0.95 3.02 -7.64
N TYR A 33 0.94 4.02 -6.77
CA TYR A 33 1.62 5.29 -6.95
C TYR A 33 2.67 5.48 -5.85
N LEU A 34 3.82 5.99 -6.24
CA LEU A 34 4.98 6.20 -5.37
C LEU A 34 5.16 7.71 -5.22
N GLN A 35 4.89 8.22 -4.04
CA GLN A 35 4.72 9.65 -3.79
C GLN A 35 5.57 10.10 -2.62
N TYR A 36 5.63 11.40 -2.37
CA TYR A 36 5.97 11.95 -1.08
C TYR A 36 4.88 12.91 -0.60
N LEU A 37 4.66 12.93 0.71
CA LEU A 37 3.84 13.92 1.40
C LEU A 37 4.74 15.09 1.83
N SER A 38 4.34 16.30 1.47
CA SER A 38 5.01 17.53 1.90
C SER A 38 4.41 18.06 3.21
N PRO A 39 5.12 18.93 3.97
CA PRO A 39 4.65 19.44 5.26
C PRO A 39 3.36 20.26 5.18
N ASN A 40 3.00 20.73 3.98
CA ASN A 40 1.75 21.43 3.70
C ASN A 40 0.58 20.48 3.36
N GLY A 41 0.77 19.16 3.46
CA GLY A 41 -0.26 18.14 3.24
C GLY A 41 -0.47 17.71 1.78
N PHE A 42 0.37 18.16 0.85
CA PHE A 42 0.25 17.76 -0.56
C PHE A 42 1.08 16.52 -0.88
N TYR A 43 0.46 15.60 -1.63
CA TYR A 43 1.12 14.44 -2.23
C TYR A 43 1.68 14.80 -3.60
N THR A 44 2.92 14.44 -3.84
CA THR A 44 3.58 14.61 -5.14
C THR A 44 4.19 13.30 -5.59
N ASP A 45 3.96 12.93 -6.86
CA ASP A 45 4.55 11.73 -7.43
C ASP A 45 6.08 11.84 -7.47
N LEU A 46 6.76 10.76 -7.07
CA LEU A 46 8.19 10.60 -7.24
C LEU A 46 8.54 10.37 -8.72
N VAL A 47 9.76 10.74 -9.09
CA VAL A 47 10.27 10.53 -10.45
C VAL A 47 10.91 9.16 -10.55
N CYS A 48 10.62 8.42 -11.62
CA CYS A 48 11.31 7.18 -11.93
C CYS A 48 12.77 7.46 -12.29
N LEU A 49 13.71 6.90 -11.53
CA LEU A 49 15.16 7.04 -11.71
C LEU A 49 15.79 5.79 -12.35
N GLY A 50 15.03 4.71 -12.45
CA GLY A 50 15.42 3.41 -13.00
C GLY A 50 14.39 2.34 -12.69
N ASP A 51 14.63 1.12 -13.18
CA ASP A 51 13.74 -0.03 -12.92
C ASP A 51 13.53 -0.22 -11.41
N TYR A 52 12.27 -0.07 -10.97
CA TYR A 52 11.83 -0.19 -9.59
C TYR A 52 12.46 0.84 -8.63
N VAL A 53 12.93 1.98 -9.13
CA VAL A 53 13.54 3.05 -8.32
C VAL A 53 12.87 4.39 -8.57
N PHE A 54 12.26 4.95 -7.53
CA PHE A 54 11.55 6.23 -7.59
C PHE A 54 12.09 7.16 -6.51
N GLY A 55 12.37 8.41 -6.87
CA GLY A 55 12.95 9.38 -5.95
C GLY A 55 12.67 10.81 -6.36
N THR A 56 13.35 11.76 -5.73
CA THR A 56 13.27 13.18 -6.11
C THR A 56 14.54 13.61 -6.83
N LEU A 57 14.40 14.38 -7.92
CA LEU A 57 15.56 14.88 -8.66
C LEU A 57 16.14 16.12 -7.98
N GLY A 58 17.47 16.20 -7.94
CA GLY A 58 18.19 17.40 -7.48
C GLY A 58 18.15 17.63 -5.97
N THR A 59 17.74 16.64 -5.19
CA THR A 59 17.86 16.63 -3.72
C THR A 59 19.07 15.80 -3.29
N PRO A 60 19.59 15.98 -2.06
CA PRO A 60 20.64 15.13 -1.53
C PRO A 60 20.29 13.63 -1.64
N TRP A 61 21.16 12.87 -2.32
CA TRP A 61 20.98 11.44 -2.63
C TRP A 61 19.65 11.07 -3.32
N ASN A 62 18.97 12.04 -3.93
CA ASN A 62 17.65 11.91 -4.54
C ASN A 62 16.52 11.50 -3.56
N LEU A 63 16.62 11.90 -2.28
CA LEU A 63 15.65 11.59 -1.24
C LEU A 63 14.53 12.64 -1.09
N PRO A 64 13.29 12.26 -0.73
CA PRO A 64 12.87 10.90 -0.35
C PRO A 64 12.82 9.96 -1.56
N ALA A 65 12.97 8.67 -1.30
CA ALA A 65 12.99 7.65 -2.34
C ALA A 65 12.30 6.35 -1.91
N ILE A 66 11.67 5.68 -2.87
CA ILE A 66 11.04 4.37 -2.71
C ILE A 66 11.55 3.43 -3.79
N TYR A 67 12.05 2.26 -3.40
CA TYR A 67 12.58 1.28 -4.34
C TYR A 67 12.59 -0.15 -3.81
N ARG A 68 12.62 -1.13 -4.73
CA ARG A 68 12.85 -2.53 -4.34
C ARG A 68 14.25 -2.69 -3.76
N SER A 69 14.35 -3.28 -2.56
CA SER A 69 15.65 -3.56 -1.97
C SER A 69 16.35 -4.69 -2.74
N PRO A 70 17.58 -4.46 -3.24
CA PRO A 70 18.38 -5.54 -3.81
C PRO A 70 19.00 -6.45 -2.73
N TYR A 71 19.00 -6.02 -1.47
CA TYR A 71 19.69 -6.69 -0.37
C TYR A 71 18.76 -7.50 0.53
N TYR A 72 17.50 -7.07 0.66
CA TYR A 72 16.51 -7.72 1.51
C TYR A 72 15.38 -8.28 0.65
N PRO A 73 15.22 -9.61 0.58
CA PRO A 73 14.13 -10.23 -0.15
C PRO A 73 12.78 -9.64 0.25
N GLU A 74 11.92 -9.42 -0.76
CA GLU A 74 10.56 -8.93 -0.59
C GLU A 74 10.42 -7.65 0.26
N SER A 75 11.43 -6.79 0.20
CA SER A 75 11.46 -5.54 0.94
C SER A 75 11.46 -4.35 -0.01
N LEU A 76 10.70 -3.32 0.35
CA LEU A 76 10.68 -2.03 -0.31
C LEU A 76 11.29 -1.01 0.64
N LEU A 77 12.38 -0.38 0.21
CA LEU A 77 12.98 0.75 0.91
C LEU A 77 12.11 1.98 0.66
N ALA A 78 11.88 2.78 1.70
CA ALA A 78 11.06 4.00 1.65
C ALA A 78 11.69 5.08 2.54
N HIS A 79 12.78 5.69 2.08
CA HIS A 79 13.63 6.58 2.87
C HIS A 79 13.01 7.97 3.04
N PRO A 80 12.59 8.36 4.27
CA PRO A 80 12.12 9.70 4.54
C PRO A 80 13.23 10.73 4.51
N THR A 81 12.84 12.00 4.55
CA THR A 81 13.77 13.12 4.64
C THR A 81 13.35 14.08 5.73
N ALA A 82 14.33 14.77 6.29
CA ALA A 82 14.14 15.86 7.22
C ALA A 82 15.03 17.04 6.81
N VAL A 83 14.78 18.19 7.44
CA VAL A 83 15.59 19.40 7.20
C VAL A 83 17.07 19.18 7.55
N THR A 84 17.33 18.26 8.48
CA THR A 84 18.64 18.09 9.12
C THR A 84 19.74 17.62 8.15
N GLN A 85 19.49 16.63 7.30
CA GLN A 85 20.46 16.13 6.32
C GLN A 85 20.07 16.47 4.88
N CYS A 86 18.78 16.36 4.52
CA CYS A 86 18.32 16.57 3.15
C CYS A 86 17.79 17.99 2.87
N GLY A 87 17.62 18.81 3.91
CA GLY A 87 17.17 20.21 3.78
C GLY A 87 15.68 20.37 3.50
N ALA A 88 14.90 19.28 3.55
CA ALA A 88 13.45 19.30 3.41
C ALA A 88 12.84 18.15 4.21
N ASP A 89 11.68 18.40 4.82
CA ASP A 89 10.89 17.40 5.51
C ASP A 89 9.86 16.82 4.54
N ARG A 90 10.00 15.53 4.18
CA ARG A 90 9.12 14.85 3.22
C ARG A 90 9.06 13.36 3.51
N ASP A 91 7.84 12.85 3.56
CA ASP A 91 7.55 11.47 3.89
C ASP A 91 7.24 10.68 2.61
N PRO A 92 8.00 9.65 2.23
CA PRO A 92 7.64 8.83 1.09
C PRO A 92 6.39 8.01 1.43
N VAL A 93 5.52 7.89 0.43
CA VAL A 93 4.23 7.23 0.55
C VAL A 93 4.02 6.29 -0.62
N ILE A 94 3.71 5.02 -0.32
CA ILE A 94 3.19 4.07 -1.29
C ILE A 94 1.66 4.14 -1.21
N ARG A 95 1.03 4.63 -2.27
CA ARG A 95 -0.43 4.69 -2.42
C ARG A 95 -0.91 3.52 -3.27
N ILE A 96 -1.88 2.78 -2.79
CA ILE A 96 -2.45 1.60 -3.45
C ILE A 96 -3.94 1.83 -3.64
N THR A 97 -4.41 1.69 -4.88
CA THR A 97 -5.85 1.67 -5.19
C THR A 97 -6.40 0.29 -4.86
N LEU A 98 -7.48 0.25 -4.07
CA LEU A 98 -8.19 -0.97 -3.71
C LEU A 98 -9.38 -1.13 -4.66
N ASP A 99 -9.33 -2.15 -5.51
CA ASP A 99 -10.34 -2.46 -6.52
C ASP A 99 -10.69 -3.95 -6.51
N GLY A 100 -11.65 -4.38 -7.34
CA GLY A 100 -11.96 -5.79 -7.57
C GLY A 100 -13.30 -6.25 -6.99
N GLY A 101 -14.02 -5.37 -6.29
CA GLY A 101 -15.40 -5.61 -5.85
C GLY A 101 -15.55 -6.66 -4.76
N TYR A 102 -14.50 -6.89 -3.95
CA TYR A 102 -14.54 -7.89 -2.87
C TYR A 102 -15.06 -7.37 -1.53
N GLY A 103 -15.16 -6.04 -1.37
CA GLY A 103 -15.68 -5.38 -0.16
C GLY A 103 -14.69 -5.34 1.01
N ALA A 104 -13.77 -6.31 1.12
CA ALA A 104 -12.73 -6.32 2.14
C ALA A 104 -11.43 -6.96 1.64
N VAL A 105 -10.31 -6.50 2.21
CA VAL A 105 -8.97 -7.03 1.94
C VAL A 105 -8.25 -7.28 3.26
N ARG A 106 -7.58 -8.44 3.37
CA ARG A 106 -6.61 -8.70 4.43
C ARG A 106 -5.24 -8.24 3.96
N VAL A 107 -4.58 -7.42 4.78
CA VAL A 107 -3.27 -6.85 4.50
C VAL A 107 -2.32 -7.23 5.62
N THR A 108 -1.28 -7.98 5.28
CA THR A 108 -0.28 -8.46 6.25
C THR A 108 1.12 -8.01 5.84
N GLY A 109 2.03 -7.93 6.81
CA GLY A 109 3.43 -7.62 6.55
C GLY A 109 4.13 -7.10 7.79
N SER A 110 5.28 -6.46 7.57
CA SER A 110 5.99 -5.76 8.63
C SER A 110 6.72 -4.53 8.12
N ALA A 111 7.12 -3.68 9.06
CA ALA A 111 8.04 -2.59 8.87
C ALA A 111 9.31 -2.83 9.69
N GLN A 112 10.44 -2.32 9.21
CA GLN A 112 11.69 -2.33 9.96
C GLN A 112 12.58 -1.14 9.57
N THR A 113 13.24 -0.54 10.56
CA THR A 113 14.35 0.38 10.35
C THR A 113 15.64 -0.41 10.44
N ALA A 114 16.36 -0.52 9.33
CA ALA A 114 17.58 -1.35 9.23
C ALA A 114 18.84 -0.65 9.78
N SER A 115 18.70 0.43 10.54
CA SER A 115 19.78 1.24 11.09
C SER A 115 19.31 1.99 12.35
N TRP A 116 20.11 2.93 12.86
CA TRP A 116 19.87 3.69 14.10
C TRP A 116 18.94 4.90 13.95
N GLY A 117 18.31 5.08 12.79
CA GLY A 117 17.35 6.14 12.56
C GLY A 117 16.04 5.95 13.33
N ASP A 118 15.35 7.05 13.62
CA ASP A 118 14.06 7.06 14.32
C ASP A 118 12.92 7.25 13.31
N VAL A 119 12.55 6.17 12.62
CA VAL A 119 11.49 6.22 11.60
C VAL A 119 10.14 5.82 12.21
N ARG A 120 9.11 6.64 11.99
CA ARG A 120 7.71 6.24 12.21
C ARG A 120 7.10 5.68 10.92
N TYR A 121 6.37 4.59 11.06
CA TYR A 121 5.62 3.96 9.98
C TYR A 121 4.13 4.18 10.20
N TYR A 122 3.39 4.43 9.12
CA TYR A 122 1.95 4.58 9.14
C TYR A 122 1.30 3.77 8.04
N ILE A 123 0.16 3.17 8.35
CA ILE A 123 -0.81 2.68 7.38
C ILE A 123 -2.13 3.42 7.63
N TYR A 124 -2.70 4.02 6.59
CA TYR A 124 -3.95 4.78 6.68
C TYR A 124 -4.76 4.67 5.38
N LYS A 125 -6.08 4.81 5.50
CA LYS A 125 -7.01 4.76 4.36
C LYS A 125 -7.50 6.16 4.01
N GLY A 126 -7.35 6.57 2.76
CA GLY A 126 -7.72 7.90 2.26
C GLY A 126 -6.66 8.98 2.57
N ALA A 127 -6.37 9.83 1.59
CA ALA A 127 -5.27 10.81 1.65
C ALA A 127 -5.35 11.81 2.81
N ALA A 128 -6.56 12.10 3.31
CA ALA A 128 -6.81 13.03 4.40
C ALA A 128 -6.55 12.44 5.80
N ASN A 129 -6.33 11.13 5.92
CA ASN A 129 -6.26 10.44 7.20
C ASN A 129 -4.83 10.12 7.66
N TYR A 130 -3.83 10.84 7.15
CA TYR A 130 -2.43 10.69 7.58
C TYR A 130 -2.28 10.81 9.11
N SER A 131 -3.02 11.74 9.74
CA SER A 131 -3.02 11.94 11.20
C SER A 131 -3.90 10.96 11.99
N LEU A 132 -4.61 10.06 11.31
CA LEU A 132 -5.51 9.05 11.90
C LEU A 132 -5.18 7.65 11.33
N PRO A 133 -3.95 7.15 11.58
CA PRO A 133 -3.52 5.88 11.02
C PRO A 133 -4.32 4.72 11.62
N ILE A 134 -4.65 3.73 10.77
CA ILE A 134 -5.22 2.46 11.22
C ILE A 134 -4.16 1.58 11.87
N TRP A 135 -2.89 1.78 11.52
CA TRP A 135 -1.74 1.15 12.16
C TRP A 135 -0.55 2.10 12.12
N ASN A 136 0.23 2.15 13.20
CA ASN A 136 1.50 2.84 13.23
C ASN A 136 2.49 2.13 14.15
N ALA A 137 3.78 2.32 13.89
CA ALA A 137 4.83 1.81 14.75
C ALA A 137 6.11 2.66 14.67
N MET A 138 6.92 2.60 15.74
CA MET A 138 8.22 3.25 15.86
C MET A 138 9.33 2.24 15.60
N GLY A 139 10.24 2.50 14.67
CA GLY A 139 11.38 1.63 14.36
C GLY A 139 11.03 0.29 13.68
N GLY A 140 9.78 -0.15 13.75
CA GLY A 140 9.27 -1.34 13.07
C GLY A 140 8.13 -2.02 13.80
N GLY A 141 7.60 -3.09 13.20
CA GLY A 141 6.49 -3.87 13.75
C GLY A 141 5.78 -4.68 12.68
N SER A 142 5.06 -5.72 13.06
CA SER A 142 4.19 -6.48 12.17
C SER A 142 2.75 -5.97 12.20
N PHE A 143 2.02 -6.26 11.12
CA PHE A 143 0.60 -5.94 11.00
C PHE A 143 -0.16 -7.06 10.29
N ASP A 144 -1.43 -7.19 10.66
CA ASP A 144 -2.42 -8.06 10.07
C ASP A 144 -3.77 -7.36 10.19
N LEU A 145 -4.17 -6.71 9.09
CA LEU A 145 -5.29 -5.77 9.05
C LEU A 145 -6.39 -6.34 8.17
N LEU A 146 -7.62 -6.34 8.66
CA LEU A 146 -8.81 -6.50 7.83
C LEU A 146 -9.34 -5.10 7.49
N ILE A 147 -9.38 -4.76 6.21
CA ILE A 147 -9.74 -3.43 5.74
C ILE A 147 -10.96 -3.55 4.82
N ASP A 148 -12.08 -3.01 5.27
CA ASP A 148 -13.26 -2.82 4.42
C ASP A 148 -13.00 -1.71 3.41
N TYR A 149 -13.42 -1.90 2.16
CA TYR A 149 -13.23 -0.93 1.09
C TYR A 149 -14.34 -0.95 0.03
N SER A 150 -14.49 0.18 -0.66
CA SER A 150 -15.19 0.27 -1.96
C SER A 150 -14.17 0.47 -3.07
N ASP A 151 -14.48 -0.02 -4.28
CA ASP A 151 -13.61 0.16 -5.44
C ASP A 151 -13.23 1.64 -5.64
N GLY A 152 -11.95 1.88 -5.92
CA GLY A 152 -11.34 3.20 -6.04
C GLY A 152 -10.87 3.83 -4.73
N GLU A 153 -11.19 3.25 -3.55
CA GLU A 153 -10.59 3.68 -2.29
C GLU A 153 -9.08 3.42 -2.27
N GLN A 154 -8.37 4.16 -1.42
CA GLN A 154 -6.90 4.17 -1.43
C GLN A 154 -6.34 3.85 -0.05
N LEU A 155 -5.37 2.93 -0.02
CA LEU A 155 -4.56 2.61 1.15
C LEU A 155 -3.16 3.21 0.98
N PHE A 156 -2.61 3.74 2.06
CA PHE A 156 -1.33 4.44 2.06
C PHE A 156 -0.39 3.81 3.08
N PHE A 157 0.87 3.64 2.68
CA PHE A 157 1.98 3.22 3.54
C PHE A 157 3.01 4.35 3.54
N ALA A 158 3.17 5.04 4.67
CA ALA A 158 4.05 6.20 4.78
C ALA A 158 5.15 5.99 5.83
N THR A 159 6.30 6.62 5.60
CA THR A 159 7.42 6.66 6.55
C THR A 159 7.82 8.10 6.84
N ASP A 160 8.16 8.39 8.09
CA ASP A 160 8.41 9.74 8.62
C ASP A 160 9.70 9.72 9.43
N ALA A 161 10.58 10.68 9.16
CA ALA A 161 11.90 10.84 9.77
C ALA A 161 11.87 11.47 11.17
N LEU A 162 10.69 11.87 11.67
CA LEU A 162 10.50 12.54 12.97
C LEU A 162 11.41 13.76 13.19
N GLY A 163 11.78 14.43 12.10
CA GLY A 163 12.65 15.60 12.12
C GLY A 163 14.16 15.31 12.04
N ALA A 164 14.60 14.06 11.96
CA ALA A 164 16.01 13.71 11.77
C ALA A 164 16.19 12.52 10.82
N ASP A 165 16.80 12.77 9.65
CA ASP A 165 16.95 11.81 8.55
C ASP A 165 18.30 11.08 8.50
N TYR A 166 18.94 10.92 9.67
CA TYR A 166 20.24 10.29 9.77
C TYR A 166 20.13 8.77 9.76
N ASN A 167 20.56 8.15 8.66
CA ASN A 167 20.54 6.70 8.47
C ASN A 167 19.12 6.10 8.62
N ASP A 168 18.09 6.79 8.14
CA ASP A 168 16.70 6.32 8.16
C ASP A 168 16.45 5.23 7.12
N TRP A 169 16.95 4.03 7.42
CA TRP A 169 16.89 2.90 6.50
C TRP A 169 15.56 2.17 6.61
N ALA A 170 14.50 2.85 6.21
CA ALA A 170 13.15 2.38 6.38
C ALA A 170 12.75 1.33 5.34
N ASN A 171 12.19 0.21 5.79
CA ASN A 171 11.72 -0.87 4.92
C ASN A 171 10.28 -1.27 5.24
N TRP A 172 9.51 -1.53 4.19
CA TRP A 172 8.28 -2.33 4.22
C TRP A 172 8.60 -3.74 3.74
N CYS A 173 8.33 -4.75 4.55
CA CYS A 173 8.76 -6.12 4.33
C CYS A 173 7.56 -7.06 4.19
N ALA A 174 7.64 -7.94 3.19
CA ALA A 174 6.68 -9.00 2.94
C ALA A 174 5.22 -8.53 2.96
N VAL A 175 4.93 -7.34 2.42
CA VAL A 175 3.57 -6.81 2.37
C VAL A 175 2.72 -7.62 1.40
N ARG A 176 1.57 -8.11 1.89
CA ARG A 176 0.65 -8.99 1.17
C ARG A 176 -0.77 -8.43 1.16
N PHE A 177 -1.50 -8.79 0.12
CA PHE A 177 -2.92 -8.51 -0.03
C PHE A 177 -3.65 -9.78 -0.39
N GLN A 178 -4.77 -10.03 0.27
CA GLN A 178 -5.67 -11.11 -0.09
C GLN A 178 -7.10 -10.62 0.06
N ALA A 179 -7.89 -10.71 -1.01
CA ALA A 179 -9.31 -10.44 -0.96
C ALA A 179 -9.98 -11.36 0.07
N VAL A 180 -10.87 -10.81 0.88
CA VAL A 180 -11.74 -11.60 1.73
C VAL A 180 -13.08 -11.71 0.99
N PRO A 181 -13.44 -12.89 0.48
CA PRO A 181 -14.71 -13.05 -0.22
C PRO A 181 -15.86 -12.66 0.71
N GLU A 182 -16.83 -11.89 0.19
CA GLU A 182 -18.08 -11.72 0.92
C GLU A 182 -18.65 -13.11 1.24
N PRO A 183 -19.11 -13.36 2.47
CA PRO A 183 -19.78 -14.60 2.80
C PRO A 183 -20.95 -14.72 1.83
N SER A 184 -20.85 -15.65 0.88
CA SER A 184 -21.85 -15.82 -0.17
C SER A 184 -23.15 -16.13 0.54
N CYS A 185 -24.04 -15.14 0.62
CA CYS A 185 -25.32 -15.31 1.27
C CYS A 185 -25.94 -16.60 0.72
N PHE A 186 -26.30 -17.50 1.64
CA PHE A 186 -27.02 -18.76 1.45
C PHE A 186 -28.34 -18.65 0.63
N ALA A 187 -28.57 -17.54 -0.07
CA ALA A 187 -29.71 -17.23 -0.93
C ALA A 187 -29.90 -18.23 -2.08
N VAL A 188 -28.84 -18.89 -2.57
CA VAL A 188 -29.00 -19.93 -3.61
C VAL A 188 -29.60 -21.22 -3.04
N ILE A 189 -29.37 -21.54 -1.76
CA ILE A 189 -29.91 -22.75 -1.14
C ILE A 189 -31.37 -22.55 -0.70
N ALA A 190 -31.74 -21.35 -0.25
CA ALA A 190 -33.13 -21.03 0.10
C ALA A 190 -34.06 -20.95 -1.13
N ALA A 191 -33.59 -20.42 -2.26
CA ALA A 191 -34.36 -20.40 -3.50
C ALA A 191 -34.51 -21.81 -4.14
N GLY A 192 -33.48 -22.66 -4.02
CA GLY A 192 -33.51 -24.03 -4.53
C GLY A 192 -34.48 -24.95 -3.77
N LEU A 193 -34.54 -24.85 -2.44
CA LEU A 193 -35.44 -25.68 -1.63
C LEU A 193 -36.91 -25.23 -1.70
N GLY A 194 -37.18 -23.94 -1.85
CA GLY A 194 -38.54 -23.42 -2.06
C GLY A 194 -39.18 -23.88 -3.37
N ALA A 195 -38.41 -23.93 -4.46
CA ALA A 195 -38.89 -24.40 -5.76
C ALA A 195 -39.16 -25.92 -5.79
N ILE A 196 -38.42 -26.73 -5.03
CA ILE A 196 -38.61 -28.18 -4.94
C ILE A 196 -39.86 -28.53 -4.11
N LEU A 197 -40.15 -27.76 -3.04
CA LEU A 197 -41.35 -27.97 -2.23
C LEU A 197 -42.64 -27.56 -2.95
N MET A 198 -42.60 -26.58 -3.86
CA MET A 198 -43.79 -26.19 -4.65
C MET A 198 -44.08 -27.11 -5.85
N ARG A 199 -43.11 -27.92 -6.31
CA ARG A 199 -43.30 -28.82 -7.47
C ARG A 199 -43.94 -30.17 -7.13
N ARG A 200 -44.11 -30.51 -5.83
CA ARG A 200 -44.74 -31.76 -5.35
C ARG A 200 -46.25 -31.67 -5.05
N ARG A 201 -46.90 -30.54 -5.37
CA ARG A 201 -48.36 -30.34 -5.16
C ARG A 201 -49.15 -30.25 -6.47
N ARG A 202 -48.87 -31.10 -7.45
CA ARG A 202 -49.76 -31.35 -8.59
C ARG A 202 -49.90 -32.85 -8.82
#